data_AF-A0A3C1BW86-F1
#
_entry.id   AF-A0A3C1BW86-F1
#
_cell.length_a   1.000
_cell.length_b   1.000
_cell.length_c   1.000
_cell.angle_alpha   90.00
_cell.angle_beta   90.00
_cell.angle_gamma   90.00
#
_symmetry.space_group_name_H-M   'P 1'
#
loop_
_entity.id
_entity.type
_entity.pdbx_description
1 polymer ?
#
loop_
_entity_poly.entity_id
_entity_poly.type
_entity_poly.pdbx_seq_one_letter_code
_entity_poly.pdbx_strand_id
1 'polypeptide(L)'
;MKNFRVFLSVFWIILGAVLAGCRAAGLVEEYWGSMGVAFVVIGVLQIARYIQYRRSADYRAKVDTANQDERNRFLANKAWAWAGYLYVMIAAVASIALKILGQDLLCQAAAFSVCGIMVLYWVCYLVLQKKY
;
A
#
# COMPACT_ATOMS: atom_id res chain seq x y z
N MET A 1 -13.53 -13.65 -5.03
CA MET A 1 -12.26 -12.94 -4.72
C MET A 1 -11.40 -12.55 -5.96
N LYS A 2 -11.44 -13.28 -7.09
CA LYS A 2 -10.58 -13.02 -8.28
C LYS A 2 -10.85 -11.70 -9.01
N ASN A 3 -12.11 -11.24 -9.04
CA ASN A 3 -12.50 -10.00 -9.72
C ASN A 3 -12.24 -8.75 -8.86
N PHE A 4 -12.29 -8.90 -7.53
CA PHE A 4 -12.04 -7.79 -6.59
C PHE A 4 -10.61 -7.27 -6.68
N ARG A 5 -9.62 -8.15 -6.89
CA ARG A 5 -8.22 -7.73 -7.05
C ARG A 5 -8.01 -6.87 -8.30
N VAL A 6 -8.65 -7.23 -9.41
CA VAL A 6 -8.60 -6.47 -10.67
C VAL A 6 -9.34 -5.14 -10.53
N PHE A 7 -10.52 -5.16 -9.90
CA PHE A 7 -11.27 -3.95 -9.60
C PHE A 7 -10.44 -2.97 -8.76
N LEU A 8 -9.75 -3.47 -7.74
CA LEU A 8 -8.86 -2.66 -6.91
C LEU A 8 -7.69 -2.09 -7.72
N SER A 9 -7.09 -2.87 -8.62
CA SER A 9 -6.03 -2.37 -9.52
C SER A 9 -6.53 -1.23 -10.42
N VAL A 10 -7.72 -1.39 -11.01
CA VAL A 10 -8.34 -0.36 -11.86
C VAL A 10 -8.65 0.89 -11.05
N PHE A 11 -9.14 0.73 -9.82
CA PHE A 11 -9.36 1.85 -8.90
C PHE A 11 -8.06 2.65 -8.64
N TRP A 12 -6.94 1.97 -8.36
CA TRP A 12 -5.65 2.64 -8.17
C TRP A 12 -5.16 3.38 -9.42
N ILE A 13 -5.39 2.82 -10.61
CA ILE A 13 -5.02 3.47 -11.88
C ILE A 13 -5.86 4.73 -12.10
N ILE A 14 -7.18 4.65 -11.90
CA ILE A 14 -8.07 5.80 -12.07
C ILE A 14 -7.71 6.89 -11.06
N LEU A 15 -7.52 6.54 -9.78
CA LEU A 15 -7.13 7.48 -8.74
C LEU A 15 -5.78 8.14 -9.07
N GLY A 16 -4.80 7.35 -9.50
CA GLY A 16 -3.49 7.86 -9.89
C GLY A 16 -3.54 8.77 -11.12
N ALA A 17 -4.33 8.42 -12.13
CA ALA A 17 -4.52 9.22 -13.34
C ALA A 17 -5.23 10.55 -13.04
N VAL A 18 -6.22 10.55 -12.14
CA VAL A 18 -6.89 11.77 -11.67
C VAL A 18 -5.89 12.67 -10.94
N LEU A 19 -5.09 12.13 -10.01
CA LEU A 19 -4.10 12.92 -9.28
C LEU A 19 -3.03 13.51 -10.20
N ALA A 20 -2.53 12.72 -11.16
CA ALA A 20 -1.58 13.20 -12.16
C ALA A 20 -2.20 14.24 -13.11
N GLY A 21 -3.46 14.06 -13.51
CA GLY A 21 -4.21 15.01 -14.34
C GLY A 21 -4.48 16.33 -13.61
N CYS A 22 -4.87 16.29 -12.33
CA CYS A 22 -5.05 17.47 -11.51
C CYS A 22 -3.73 18.24 -11.32
N ARG A 23 -2.58 17.54 -11.26
CA ARG A 23 -1.26 18.20 -11.29
C ARG A 23 -1.00 18.88 -12.64
N ALA A 24 -1.28 18.21 -13.76
CA ALA A 24 -1.12 18.79 -15.10
C ALA A 24 -1.99 20.04 -15.32
N ALA A 25 -3.17 20.08 -14.69
CA ALA A 25 -4.06 21.24 -14.67
C ALA A 25 -3.64 22.33 -13.66
N GLY A 26 -2.55 22.14 -12.90
CA GLY A 26 -2.07 23.11 -11.91
C GLY A 26 -2.90 23.19 -10.63
N LEU A 27 -3.82 22.26 -10.40
CA LEU A 27 -4.75 22.28 -9.26
C LEU A 27 -4.13 21.72 -7.96
N VAL A 28 -3.03 20.99 -8.06
CA VAL A 28 -2.41 20.28 -6.94
C VAL A 28 -0.89 20.40 -6.97
N GLU A 29 -0.27 20.42 -5.79
CA GLU A 29 1.18 20.45 -5.60
C GLU A 29 1.90 19.23 -6.21
N GLU A 30 3.19 19.40 -6.45
CA GLU A 30 4.04 18.39 -7.10
C GLU A 30 4.09 17.05 -6.34
N TYR A 31 3.98 17.08 -5.01
CA TYR A 31 3.91 15.89 -4.16
C TYR A 31 2.77 14.94 -4.56
N TRP A 32 1.59 15.48 -4.85
CA TRP A 32 0.42 14.67 -5.21
C TRP A 32 0.51 14.12 -6.64
N GLY A 33 1.16 14.86 -7.54
CA GLY A 33 1.43 14.41 -8.90
C GLY A 33 2.33 13.19 -8.93
N SER A 34 3.43 13.20 -8.15
CA SER A 34 4.36 12.07 -8.09
C SER A 34 3.73 10.84 -7.43
N MET A 35 2.91 11.03 -6.38
CA MET A 35 2.11 9.96 -5.79
C MET A 35 1.11 9.37 -6.80
N GLY A 36 0.46 10.21 -7.62
CA GLY A 36 -0.45 9.77 -8.67
C GLY A 36 0.23 8.84 -9.69
N VAL A 37 1.42 9.21 -10.16
CA VAL A 37 2.21 8.37 -11.07
C VAL A 37 2.56 7.02 -10.44
N ALA A 38 2.98 7.01 -9.17
CA ALA A 38 3.29 5.77 -8.46
C ALA A 38 2.08 4.82 -8.40
N PHE A 39 0.88 5.33 -8.13
CA PHE A 39 -0.35 4.54 -8.12
C PHE A 39 -0.70 3.95 -9.49
N VAL A 40 -0.50 4.72 -10.58
CA VAL A 40 -0.68 4.20 -11.95
C VAL A 40 0.28 3.05 -12.21
N VAL A 41 1.58 3.21 -11.91
CA VAL A 41 2.59 2.17 -12.14
C VAL A 41 2.26 0.90 -11.36
N ILE A 42 1.93 1.01 -10.07
CA ILE A 42 1.58 -0.14 -9.22
C ILE A 42 0.33 -0.85 -9.77
N GLY A 43 -0.70 -0.08 -10.14
CA GLY A 43 -1.93 -0.63 -10.70
C GLY A 43 -1.69 -1.37 -12.02
N VAL A 44 -0.89 -0.80 -12.94
CA VAL A 44 -0.52 -1.43 -14.21
C VAL A 44 0.25 -2.74 -13.98
N LEU A 45 1.24 -2.74 -13.08
CA LEU A 45 1.99 -3.96 -12.74
C LEU A 45 1.09 -5.06 -12.19
N GLN A 46 0.09 -4.69 -11.38
CA GLN A 46 -0.87 -5.64 -10.82
C GLN A 46 -1.77 -6.24 -11.91
N ILE A 47 -2.22 -5.43 -12.87
CA ILE A 47 -2.96 -5.92 -14.06
C ILE A 47 -2.08 -6.81 -14.93
N ALA A 48 -0.83 -6.44 -15.19
CA ALA A 48 0.09 -7.23 -15.99
C ALA A 48 0.31 -8.63 -15.38
N ARG A 49 0.55 -8.71 -14.07
CA ARG A 49 0.65 -9.99 -13.33
C ARG A 49 -0.64 -10.80 -13.44
N TYR A 50 -1.79 -10.14 -13.38
CA TYR A 50 -3.09 -10.80 -13.52
C TYR A 50 -3.31 -11.37 -14.92
N ILE A 51 -2.97 -10.62 -15.96
CA ILE A 51 -3.02 -11.07 -17.35
C ILE A 51 -2.10 -12.27 -17.56
N GLN A 52 -0.86 -12.20 -17.05
CA GLN A 52 0.10 -13.31 -17.12
C GLN A 52 -0.43 -14.56 -16.41
N TYR A 53 -1.05 -14.41 -15.24
CA TYR A 53 -1.72 -15.48 -14.50
C TYR A 53 -2.91 -16.09 -15.27
N ARG A 54 -3.64 -15.30 -16.05
CA ARG A 54 -4.70 -15.82 -16.92
C ARG A 54 -4.16 -16.51 -18.17
N ARG A 55 -3.08 -16.02 -18.76
CA ARG A 55 -2.57 -16.50 -20.05
C ARG A 55 -1.66 -17.72 -19.94
N SER A 56 -0.85 -17.83 -18.88
CA SER A 56 0.12 -18.93 -18.70
C SER A 56 -0.35 -19.92 -17.64
N ALA A 57 -0.57 -21.17 -18.05
CA ALA A 57 -0.91 -22.26 -17.14
C ALA A 57 0.24 -22.60 -16.19
N ASP A 58 1.49 -22.54 -16.65
CA ASP A 58 2.69 -22.78 -15.83
C ASP A 58 2.87 -21.70 -14.75
N TYR A 59 2.71 -20.42 -15.12
CA TYR A 59 2.75 -19.33 -14.14
C TYR A 59 1.60 -19.43 -13.12
N ARG A 60 0.41 -19.84 -13.59
CA ARG A 60 -0.74 -20.08 -12.71
C ARG A 60 -0.46 -21.17 -11.68
N ALA A 61 0.02 -22.33 -12.12
CA ALA A 61 0.35 -23.44 -11.24
C ALA A 61 1.40 -23.04 -10.19
N LYS A 62 2.47 -22.34 -10.61
CA LYS A 62 3.49 -21.81 -9.69
C LYS A 62 2.90 -20.88 -8.63
N VAL A 63 2.05 -19.94 -9.04
CA VAL A 63 1.41 -18.98 -8.12
C VAL A 63 0.42 -19.66 -7.19
N ASP A 64 -0.35 -20.64 -7.67
CA ASP A 64 -1.33 -21.35 -6.85
C ASP A 64 -0.63 -22.24 -5.81
N THR A 65 0.43 -22.96 -6.19
CA THR A 65 1.28 -23.73 -5.26
C THR A 65 1.90 -22.82 -4.20
N ALA A 66 2.47 -21.69 -4.62
CA ALA A 66 3.08 -20.73 -3.69
C ALA A 66 2.04 -20.10 -2.74
N ASN A 67 0.79 -19.92 -3.15
CA ASN A 67 -0.26 -19.36 -2.30
C ASN A 67 -0.86 -20.38 -1.33
N GLN A 68 -0.83 -21.67 -1.68
CA GLN A 68 -1.32 -22.76 -0.83
C GLN A 68 -0.28 -23.21 0.20
N ASP A 69 1.00 -22.93 -0.03
CA ASP A 69 2.07 -23.23 0.93
C ASP A 69 1.92 -22.40 2.22
N GLU A 70 1.71 -23.10 3.33
CA GLU A 70 1.56 -22.49 4.66
C GLU A 70 2.81 -21.71 5.07
N ARG A 71 4.00 -22.16 4.68
CA ARG A 71 5.25 -21.45 4.97
C ARG A 71 5.27 -20.08 4.29
N ASN A 72 4.83 -20.01 3.05
CA ASN A 72 4.80 -18.76 2.31
C ASN A 72 3.75 -17.80 2.90
N ARG A 73 2.60 -18.32 3.33
CA ARG A 73 1.58 -17.53 4.05
C ARG A 73 2.11 -16.99 5.38
N PHE A 74 2.84 -17.80 6.14
CA PHE A 74 3.48 -17.37 7.39
C PHE A 74 4.53 -16.27 7.15
N LEU A 75 5.42 -16.47 6.17
CA LEU A 75 6.44 -15.48 5.80
C LEU A 75 5.81 -14.15 5.35
N ALA A 76 4.75 -14.21 4.53
CA ALA A 76 4.04 -13.02 4.08
C ALA A 76 3.42 -12.23 5.24
N ASN A 77 2.76 -12.91 6.18
CA ASN A 77 2.20 -12.27 7.38
C ASN A 77 3.29 -11.65 8.25
N LYS A 78 4.41 -12.36 8.44
CA LYS A 78 5.55 -11.84 9.20
C LYS A 78 6.17 -10.63 8.52
N ALA A 79 6.34 -10.65 7.19
CA ALA A 79 6.86 -9.53 6.43
C ALA A 79 5.97 -8.27 6.57
N TRP A 80 4.64 -8.43 6.55
CA TRP A 80 3.71 -7.33 6.80
C TRP A 80 3.82 -6.75 8.22
N ALA A 81 3.98 -7.61 9.24
CA ALA A 81 4.22 -7.15 10.61
C ALA A 81 5.52 -6.36 10.70
N TRP A 82 6.61 -6.86 10.12
CA TRP A 82 7.91 -6.18 10.08
C TRP A 82 7.85 -4.85 9.33
N ALA A 83 7.14 -4.79 8.20
CA ALA A 83 6.93 -3.54 7.46
C ALA A 83 6.19 -2.50 8.32
N GLY A 84 5.19 -2.92 9.10
CA GLY A 84 4.49 -2.05 10.05
C GLY A 84 5.42 -1.50 11.14
N TYR A 85 6.24 -2.36 11.75
CA TYR A 85 7.23 -1.93 12.75
C TYR A 85 8.25 -0.95 12.17
N LEU A 86 8.82 -1.27 11.00
CA LEU A 86 9.78 -0.39 10.33
C LEU A 86 9.16 0.95 9.96
N TYR A 87 7.92 0.97 9.48
CA TYR A 87 7.19 2.20 9.19
C TYR A 87 7.06 3.10 10.43
N VAL A 88 6.66 2.55 11.58
CA VAL A 88 6.54 3.32 12.82
C VAL A 88 7.89 3.91 13.24
N MET A 89 8.98 3.13 13.14
CA MET A 89 10.33 3.61 13.45
C MET A 89 10.78 4.73 12.51
N ILE A 90 10.59 4.55 11.20
CA ILE A 90 10.94 5.55 10.18
C ILE A 90 10.12 6.82 10.38
N ALA A 91 8.81 6.71 10.62
CA ALA A 91 7.92 7.85 10.85
C ALA A 91 8.28 8.60 12.14
N ALA A 92 8.66 7.90 13.20
CA ALA A 92 9.14 8.52 14.44
C ALA A 92 10.43 9.32 14.20
N VAL A 93 11.43 8.73 13.55
CA VAL A 93 12.68 9.43 13.19
C VAL A 93 12.40 10.62 12.28
N ALA A 94 11.52 10.46 11.29
CA ALA A 94 11.12 11.53 10.39
C ALA A 94 10.44 12.69 11.13
N SER A 95 9.55 12.40 12.08
CA SER A 95 8.88 13.45 12.88
C SER A 95 9.87 14.30 13.68
N ILE A 96 10.87 13.68 14.31
CA ILE A 96 11.92 14.38 15.05
C ILE A 96 12.75 15.26 14.11
N ALA A 97 13.20 14.69 12.97
CA ALA A 97 13.98 15.44 11.98
C ALA A 97 13.19 16.64 11.42
N LEU A 98 11.90 16.45 11.09
CA LEU A 98 11.03 17.50 10.58
C LEU A 98 10.77 18.60 11.61
N LYS A 99 10.68 18.24 12.90
CA LYS A 99 10.54 19.22 13.99
C LYS A 99 11.78 20.10 14.12
N ILE A 100 12.97 19.52 14.00
CA ILE A 100 14.24 20.27 14.02
C ILE A 100 14.33 21.23 12.84
N LEU A 101 13.81 20.83 11.67
CA LEU A 101 13.77 21.66 10.46
C LEU A 101 12.65 22.73 10.48
N GLY A 102 11.90 22.85 11.57
CA GLY A 102 10.79 23.83 11.70
C GLY A 102 9.56 23.51 10.84
N GLN A 103 9.50 22.31 10.24
CA GLN A 103 8.40 21.88 9.37
C GLN A 103 7.27 21.25 10.19
N ASP A 104 6.59 22.06 10.99
CA ASP A 104 5.61 21.61 11.98
C ASP A 104 4.42 20.85 11.38
N LEU A 105 3.95 21.25 10.19
CA LEU A 105 2.83 20.60 9.53
C LEU A 105 3.18 19.17 9.07
N LEU A 106 4.38 18.98 8.51
CA LEU A 106 4.87 17.66 8.09
C LEU A 106 5.18 16.77 9.29
N CYS A 107 5.71 17.34 10.38
CA CYS A 107 5.92 16.65 11.64
C CYS A 107 4.59 16.12 12.21
N GLN A 108 3.56 16.97 12.28
CA GLN A 108 2.23 16.56 12.73
C GLN A 108 1.66 15.48 11.82
N ALA A 109 1.76 15.62 10.50
CA ALA A 109 1.29 14.60 9.56
C ALA A 109 1.97 13.24 9.79
N ALA A 110 3.29 13.23 9.99
CA ALA A 110 4.03 12.01 10.31
C ALA A 110 3.58 11.40 11.66
N ALA A 111 3.43 12.20 12.71
CA ALA A 111 2.97 11.73 14.02
C ALA A 111 1.54 11.17 13.97
N PHE A 112 0.61 11.89 13.33
CA PHE A 112 -0.77 11.45 13.15
C PHE A 112 -0.88 10.18 12.31
N SER A 113 0.02 9.98 11.33
CA SER A 113 0.04 8.76 10.53
C SER A 113 0.39 7.52 11.37
N VAL A 114 1.28 7.65 12.36
CA VAL A 114 1.59 6.59 13.34
C VAL A 114 0.41 6.32 14.26
N CYS A 115 -0.25 7.36 14.78
CA CYS A 115 -1.46 7.18 15.58
C CYS A 115 -2.56 6.47 14.77
N GLY A 116 -2.75 6.88 13.51
CA GLY A 116 -3.72 6.29 12.60
C GLY A 116 -3.47 4.80 12.35
N ILE A 117 -2.22 4.41 12.07
CA ILE A 117 -1.91 2.99 11.83
C ILE A 117 -2.10 2.13 13.08
N MET A 118 -1.86 2.67 14.28
CA MET A 118 -2.09 1.97 15.55
C MET A 118 -3.58 1.73 15.82
N VAL A 119 -4.43 2.73 15.56
CA VAL A 119 -5.90 2.59 15.66
C VAL A 119 -6.40 1.57 14.65
N LEU A 120 -5.94 1.63 13.40
CA LEU A 120 -6.30 0.66 12.37
C LEU A 120 -5.85 -0.75 12.74
N TYR A 121 -4.64 -0.91 13.27
CA TYR A 121 -4.15 -2.19 13.79
C TYR A 121 -5.08 -2.74 14.87
N TRP A 122 -5.46 -1.90 15.84
CA TRP A 122 -6.35 -2.31 16.92
C TRP A 122 -7.74 -2.73 16.41
N VAL A 123 -8.34 -1.96 15.49
CA VAL A 123 -9.63 -2.33 14.87
C VAL A 123 -9.50 -3.65 14.10
N CYS A 124 -8.46 -3.80 13.29
CA CYS A 124 -8.19 -5.05 12.57
C CYS A 124 -8.01 -6.23 13.52
N TYR A 125 -7.31 -6.03 14.64
CA TYR A 125 -7.12 -7.04 15.67
C TYR A 125 -8.45 -7.48 16.28
N LEU A 126 -9.32 -6.54 16.67
CA LEU A 126 -10.65 -6.86 17.21
C LEU A 126 -11.54 -7.62 16.21
N VAL A 127 -11.46 -7.28 14.93
CA VAL A 127 -12.20 -7.99 13.88
C VAL A 127 -11.65 -9.41 13.67
N LEU A 128 -10.32 -9.56 13.65
CA LEU A 128 -9.66 -10.85 13.47
C LEU A 128 -9.86 -11.78 14.67
N GLN A 129 -9.79 -11.26 15.89
CA GLN A 129 -10.03 -12.00 17.14
C GLN A 129 -11.44 -12.59 17.22
N LYS A 130 -12.44 -11.94 16.60
CA LYS A 130 -13.80 -12.49 16.54
C LYS A 130 -13.95 -13.62 15.53
N LYS A 131 -13.04 -13.71 14.56
CA LYS A 131 -13.12 -14.61 13.42
C LYS A 131 -12.24 -15.85 13.58
N TYR A 132 -11.09 -15.71 14.24
CA TYR A 132 -10.11 -16.74 14.55
C TYR A 132 -10.06 -16.97 16.06
#